data_AF-A0A974DKL1-F1
#
_entry.id   AF-A0A974DKL1-F1
#
_cell.length_a   1.000
_cell.length_b   1.000
_cell.length_c   1.000
_cell.angle_alpha   90.00
_cell.angle_beta   90.00
_cell.angle_gamma   90.00
#
_symmetry.space_group_name_H-M   'P 1'
#
loop_
_entity.id
_entity.type
_entity.pdbx_description
1 polymer ?
#
loop_
_entity_poly.entity_id
_entity_poly.type
_entity_poly.pdbx_seq_one_letter_code
_entity_poly.pdbx_strand_id
1 'polypeptide(L)'
;MDHRHINPKRVSAVSTSWLPHRTLPLTLSLAVSTSWLPHRTLHLTLSLAVSTSWLPHKTLPHSLISSVSTSWLPHRTLPLTLSLAVSTSWLPHRILPLTLSLAVSTSWLPHRILPLTLSLAVSTSWLPHRILPLTLSLAVSTSWLPHMTLPLTLSLA
;
A
#
# COMPACT_ATOMS: atom_id res chain seq x y z
N MET A 1 -21.96 11.13 25.52
CA MET A 1 -22.84 11.21 24.34
C MET A 1 -22.36 10.17 23.35
N ASP A 2 -23.14 9.09 23.21
CA ASP A 2 -22.84 7.93 22.39
C ASP A 2 -22.70 8.26 20.90
N HIS A 3 -21.51 8.03 20.34
CA HIS A 3 -21.34 7.85 18.90
C HIS A 3 -21.26 6.36 18.61
N ARG A 4 -22.41 5.72 18.41
CA ARG A 4 -22.46 4.36 17.84
C ARG A 4 -21.79 4.38 16.46
N HIS A 5 -20.58 3.80 16.40
CA HIS A 5 -19.70 3.80 15.23
C HIS A 5 -20.12 2.66 14.30
N ILE A 6 -21.05 2.93 13.39
CA ILE A 6 -21.48 1.95 12.38
C ILE A 6 -20.38 1.85 11.33
N ASN A 7 -19.71 0.70 11.20
CA ASN A 7 -18.77 0.41 10.11
C ASN A 7 -19.57 -0.01 8.86
N PRO A 8 -19.61 0.81 7.78
CA PRO A 8 -20.39 0.46 6.61
C PRO A 8 -19.61 -0.50 5.71
N LYS A 9 -20.05 -1.76 5.62
CA LYS A 9 -19.58 -2.71 4.60
C LYS A 9 -20.30 -2.42 3.28
N ARG A 10 -19.57 -2.06 2.23
CA ARG A 10 -20.13 -1.80 0.89
C ARG A 10 -19.55 -2.75 -0.16
N VAL A 11 -20.43 -3.37 -0.95
CA VAL A 11 -20.08 -4.22 -2.10
C VAL A 11 -20.72 -3.62 -3.34
N SER A 12 -19.94 -3.38 -4.41
CA SER A 12 -20.46 -2.89 -5.70
C SER A 12 -19.65 -3.46 -6.87
N ALA A 13 -20.32 -3.73 -7.99
CA ALA A 13 -19.70 -4.29 -9.20
C ALA A 13 -18.80 -3.26 -9.92
N VAL A 14 -19.27 -2.01 -10.03
CA VAL A 14 -18.47 -0.88 -10.52
C VAL A 14 -18.70 0.30 -9.59
N SER A 15 -17.65 1.04 -9.24
CA SER A 15 -17.81 2.26 -8.43
C SER A 15 -16.74 3.30 -8.74
N THR A 16 -17.20 4.51 -9.06
CA THR A 16 -16.41 5.74 -8.94
C THR A 16 -16.71 6.34 -7.57
N SER A 17 -15.71 6.56 -6.72
CA SER A 17 -15.97 7.06 -5.36
C SER A 17 -15.05 8.21 -4.96
N TRP A 18 -15.67 9.25 -4.39
CA TRP A 18 -15.02 10.36 -3.71
C TRP A 18 -15.51 10.36 -2.27
N LEU A 19 -14.68 9.88 -1.33
CA LEU A 19 -15.05 9.89 0.09
C LEU A 19 -14.03 10.67 0.91
N PRO A 20 -14.19 11.99 1.08
CA PRO A 20 -13.45 12.71 2.12
C PRO A 20 -14.11 12.40 3.48
N HIS A 21 -13.45 11.63 4.35
CA HIS A 21 -13.98 11.31 5.69
C HIS A 21 -12.96 11.56 6.80
N ARG A 22 -13.43 11.98 7.97
CA ARG A 22 -12.54 12.37 9.09
C ARG A 22 -12.20 11.21 10.04
N THR A 23 -13.14 10.34 10.42
CA THR A 23 -12.88 9.20 11.32
C THR A 23 -13.97 8.12 11.20
N LEU A 24 -13.61 6.85 10.96
CA LEU A 24 -14.40 5.59 10.93
C LEU A 24 -13.58 4.41 10.33
N PRO A 25 -13.65 3.18 10.85
CA PRO A 25 -13.16 2.02 10.09
C PRO A 25 -14.05 1.79 8.86
N LEU A 26 -13.44 1.44 7.73
CA LEU A 26 -14.13 1.17 6.46
C LEU A 26 -13.64 -0.15 5.86
N THR A 27 -14.57 -1.04 5.51
CA THR A 27 -14.28 -2.23 4.70
C THR A 27 -15.04 -2.17 3.38
N LEU A 28 -14.31 -2.21 2.28
CA LEU A 28 -14.86 -2.06 0.93
C LEU A 28 -14.40 -3.23 0.04
N SER A 29 -15.34 -3.82 -0.70
CA SER A 29 -15.04 -4.86 -1.69
C SER A 29 -15.66 -4.49 -3.03
N LEU A 30 -14.84 -4.22 -4.05
CA LEU A 30 -15.32 -3.79 -5.38
C LEU A 30 -14.71 -4.64 -6.49
N ALA A 31 -15.51 -4.95 -7.52
CA ALA A 31 -14.99 -5.64 -8.69
C ALA A 31 -14.19 -4.68 -9.60
N VAL A 32 -14.75 -3.53 -9.98
CA VAL A 32 -14.01 -2.48 -10.71
C VAL A 32 -14.17 -1.15 -10.01
N SER A 33 -13.07 -0.43 -9.77
CA SER A 33 -13.13 0.83 -9.04
C SER A 33 -12.15 1.90 -9.51
N THR A 34 -12.61 3.14 -9.45
CA THR A 34 -11.74 4.32 -9.46
C THR A 34 -12.03 5.13 -8.21
N SER A 35 -11.04 5.29 -7.33
CA SER A 35 -11.29 5.86 -6.00
C SER A 35 -10.33 7.00 -5.68
N TRP A 36 -10.90 8.10 -5.18
CA TRP A 36 -10.18 9.23 -4.59
C TRP A 36 -10.57 9.36 -3.12
N LEU A 37 -9.62 9.03 -2.24
CA LEU A 37 -9.87 8.76 -0.83
C LEU A 37 -8.87 9.50 0.07
N PRO A 38 -8.87 10.85 0.08
CA PRO A 38 -8.03 11.62 0.99
C PRO A 38 -8.55 11.53 2.43
N HIS A 39 -7.77 10.96 3.35
CA HIS A 39 -8.19 10.82 4.75
C HIS A 39 -7.16 11.26 5.78
N ARG A 40 -7.65 11.81 6.90
CA ARG A 40 -6.81 12.12 8.07
C ARG A 40 -6.63 10.91 8.99
N THR A 41 -7.68 10.14 9.29
CA THR A 41 -7.63 9.07 10.33
C THR A 41 -8.66 7.96 10.07
N LEU A 42 -8.31 6.84 9.42
CA LEU A 42 -9.18 5.65 9.25
C LEU A 42 -8.38 4.33 9.30
N HIS A 43 -9.00 3.24 9.76
CA HIS A 43 -8.58 1.86 9.47
C HIS A 43 -9.32 1.39 8.22
N LEU A 44 -8.63 1.13 7.13
CA LEU A 44 -9.25 0.82 5.84
C LEU A 44 -8.79 -0.55 5.33
N THR A 45 -9.76 -1.42 5.08
CA THR A 45 -9.52 -2.69 4.38
C THR A 45 -10.21 -2.65 3.03
N LEU A 46 -9.42 -2.75 1.97
CA LEU A 46 -9.87 -2.59 0.60
C LEU A 46 -9.53 -3.85 -0.18
N SER A 47 -10.54 -4.52 -0.74
CA SER A 47 -10.37 -5.67 -1.62
C SER A 47 -10.94 -5.34 -3.00
N LEU A 48 -10.08 -5.28 -4.00
CA LEU A 48 -10.43 -4.84 -5.34
C LEU A 48 -10.06 -5.90 -6.37
N ALA A 49 -10.90 -6.17 -7.36
CA ALA A 49 -10.43 -6.94 -8.51
C ALA A 49 -9.60 -6.02 -9.42
N VAL A 50 -10.24 -5.03 -10.05
CA VAL A 50 -9.55 -4.04 -10.89
C VAL A 50 -9.67 -2.65 -10.28
N SER A 51 -8.56 -1.94 -10.09
CA SER A 51 -8.59 -0.63 -9.46
C SER A 51 -7.64 0.40 -10.01
N THR A 52 -8.08 1.66 -9.96
CA THR A 52 -7.22 2.83 -9.99
C THR A 52 -7.49 3.64 -8.73
N SER A 53 -6.47 3.88 -7.91
CA SER A 53 -6.69 4.48 -6.59
C SER A 53 -5.70 5.60 -6.28
N TRP A 54 -6.26 6.72 -5.80
CA TRP A 54 -5.52 7.85 -5.24
C TRP A 54 -5.90 8.01 -3.77
N LEU A 55 -4.96 7.64 -2.92
CA LEU A 55 -5.18 7.39 -1.50
C LEU A 55 -4.10 8.15 -0.69
N PRO A 56 -4.17 9.49 -0.58
CA PRO A 56 -3.25 10.25 0.25
C PRO A 56 -3.70 10.22 1.72
N HIS A 57 -2.87 9.68 2.62
CA HIS A 57 -3.24 9.55 4.04
C HIS A 57 -2.22 10.13 5.02
N LYS A 58 -2.74 10.67 6.13
CA LYS A 58 -1.90 11.16 7.24
C LYS A 58 -1.67 10.10 8.32
N THR A 59 -2.68 9.35 8.76
CA THR A 59 -2.53 8.39 9.87
C THR A 59 -3.51 7.20 9.84
N LEU A 60 -2.99 5.99 10.14
CA LEU A 60 -3.59 4.70 10.62
C LEU A 60 -3.43 3.50 9.67
N PRO A 61 -3.53 2.23 10.14
CA PRO A 61 -3.18 1.09 9.31
C PRO A 61 -4.17 0.83 8.18
N HIS A 62 -3.63 0.45 7.02
CA HIS A 62 -4.39 0.12 5.82
C HIS A 62 -3.99 -1.27 5.33
N SER A 63 -4.98 -2.06 4.93
CA SER A 63 -4.78 -3.30 4.18
C SER A 63 -5.43 -3.17 2.82
N LEU A 64 -4.63 -3.27 1.76
CA LEU A 64 -5.11 -3.21 0.38
C LEU A 64 -4.75 -4.50 -0.34
N ILE A 65 -5.78 -5.17 -0.84
CA ILE A 65 -5.67 -6.37 -1.66
C ILE A 65 -6.24 -6.03 -3.03
N SER A 66 -5.45 -6.19 -4.09
CA SER A 66 -5.95 -5.99 -5.46
C SER A 66 -5.43 -7.05 -6.43
N SER A 67 -6.28 -7.55 -7.34
CA SER A 67 -5.77 -8.44 -8.40
C SER A 67 -5.08 -7.64 -9.52
N VAL A 68 -5.67 -6.53 -9.95
CA VAL A 68 -5.07 -5.59 -10.91
C VAL A 68 -5.20 -4.17 -10.37
N SER A 69 -4.10 -3.44 -10.21
CA SER A 69 -4.17 -2.07 -9.68
C SER A 69 -3.16 -1.09 -10.25
N THR A 70 -3.60 0.15 -10.42
CA THR A 70 -2.72 1.32 -10.46
C THR A 70 -2.96 2.18 -9.22
N SER A 71 -1.92 2.40 -8.41
CA SER A 71 -2.09 2.99 -7.09
C SER A 71 -1.09 4.11 -6.79
N TRP A 72 -1.62 5.24 -6.34
CA TRP A 72 -0.87 6.39 -5.82
C TRP A 72 -1.21 6.59 -4.34
N LEU A 73 -0.25 6.23 -3.49
CA LEU A 73 -0.45 6.10 -2.04
C LEU A 73 0.65 6.88 -1.30
N PRO A 74 0.58 8.21 -1.21
CA PRO A 74 1.49 8.97 -0.38
C PRO A 74 1.05 8.93 1.09
N HIS A 75 1.91 8.43 1.98
CA HIS A 75 1.61 8.26 3.41
C HIS A 75 2.65 8.92 4.33
N ARG A 76 2.18 9.46 5.47
CA ARG A 76 3.06 10.07 6.48
C ARG A 76 3.38 9.17 7.69
N THR A 77 2.42 8.38 8.22
CA THR A 77 2.59 7.60 9.46
C THR A 77 1.53 6.47 9.60
N LEU A 78 1.90 5.29 10.14
CA LEU A 78 1.15 4.02 10.48
C LEU A 78 0.96 2.85 9.45
N PRO A 79 1.09 1.56 9.89
CA PRO A 79 1.49 0.39 9.09
C PRO A 79 0.69 0.18 7.80
N LEU A 80 1.35 -0.26 6.74
CA LEU A 80 0.71 -0.56 5.46
C LEU A 80 0.99 -2.01 5.09
N THR A 81 -0.07 -2.75 4.83
CA THR A 81 0.01 -4.08 4.22
C THR A 81 -0.64 -4.02 2.85
N LEU A 82 0.10 -4.40 1.82
CA LEU A 82 -0.36 -4.33 0.44
C LEU A 82 -0.03 -5.64 -0.29
N SER A 83 -1.07 -6.29 -0.81
CA SER A 83 -0.97 -7.54 -1.56
C SER A 83 -1.56 -7.36 -2.94
N LEU A 84 -0.72 -7.31 -3.97
CA LEU A 84 -1.16 -7.09 -5.35
C LEU A 84 -0.68 -8.18 -6.29
N ALA A 85 -1.58 -8.71 -7.13
CA ALA A 85 -1.19 -9.70 -8.13
C ALA A 85 -0.53 -9.04 -9.35
N VAL A 86 -1.17 -8.04 -9.96
CA VAL A 86 -0.61 -7.26 -11.08
C VAL A 86 -0.71 -5.78 -10.74
N SER A 87 0.42 -5.06 -10.69
CA SER A 87 0.37 -3.67 -10.24
C SER A 87 1.40 -2.71 -10.81
N THR A 88 0.99 -1.45 -10.88
CA THR A 88 1.86 -0.28 -10.97
C THR A 88 1.62 0.57 -9.71
N SER A 89 2.66 0.80 -8.92
CA SER A 89 2.52 1.42 -7.60
C SER A 89 3.51 2.54 -7.36
N TRP A 90 3.00 3.68 -6.89
CA TRP A 90 3.80 4.82 -6.44
C TRP A 90 3.50 5.10 -4.95
N LEU A 91 4.42 4.67 -4.08
CA LEU A 91 4.18 4.64 -2.63
C LEU A 91 5.27 5.46 -1.88
N PRO A 92 5.28 6.80 -1.97
CA PRO A 92 6.22 7.59 -1.19
C PRO A 92 5.82 7.65 0.29
N HIS A 93 6.76 7.29 1.17
CA HIS A 93 6.48 7.16 2.60
C HIS A 93 7.56 7.81 3.48
N ARG A 94 7.15 8.37 4.62
CA ARG A 94 8.06 9.07 5.53
C ARG A 94 8.51 8.24 6.74
N ILE A 95 7.60 7.52 7.40
CA ILE A 95 7.86 6.81 8.66
C ILE A 95 6.92 5.60 8.73
N LEU A 96 7.36 4.36 8.41
CA LEU A 96 6.49 3.16 8.52
C LEU A 96 7.04 1.73 8.43
N PRO A 97 6.55 0.73 9.24
CA PRO A 97 6.68 -0.66 8.82
C PRO A 97 5.78 -0.92 7.60
N LEU A 98 6.37 -1.28 6.48
CA LEU A 98 5.67 -1.63 5.25
C LEU A 98 5.83 -3.13 4.99
N THR A 99 4.71 -3.82 4.75
CA THR A 99 4.71 -5.19 4.24
C THR A 99 4.06 -5.19 2.86
N LEU A 100 4.82 -5.62 1.85
CA LEU A 100 4.40 -5.53 0.47
C LEU A 100 4.66 -6.86 -0.24
N SER A 101 3.59 -7.46 -0.75
CA SER A 101 3.62 -8.72 -1.49
C SER A 101 3.11 -8.47 -2.91
N LEU A 102 4.01 -8.51 -3.90
CA LEU A 102 3.65 -8.28 -5.30
C LEU A 102 4.04 -9.48 -6.17
N ALA A 103 3.09 -9.99 -6.96
CA ALA A 103 3.40 -11.08 -7.88
C ALA A 103 4.01 -10.56 -9.19
N VAL A 104 3.34 -9.65 -9.89
CA VAL A 104 3.83 -8.99 -11.12
C VAL A 104 3.75 -7.48 -10.93
N SER A 105 4.88 -6.78 -10.89
CA SER A 105 4.84 -5.35 -10.56
C SER A 105 5.93 -4.45 -11.12
N THR A 106 5.53 -3.18 -11.23
CA THR A 106 6.43 -2.03 -11.36
C THR A 106 6.18 -1.12 -10.16
N SER A 107 7.20 -0.85 -9.35
CA SER A 107 7.04 -0.12 -8.09
C SER A 107 8.07 0.97 -7.88
N TRP A 108 7.60 2.13 -7.42
CA TRP A 108 8.45 3.26 -7.00
C TRP A 108 8.16 3.59 -5.53
N LEU A 109 9.17 3.37 -4.69
CA LEU A 109 9.03 3.20 -3.25
C LEU A 109 10.04 4.06 -2.49
N PRO A 110 9.99 5.40 -2.58
CA PRO A 110 10.93 6.24 -1.85
C PRO A 110 10.56 6.33 -0.37
N HIS A 111 11.51 5.99 0.49
CA HIS A 111 11.28 5.88 1.93
C HIS A 111 12.37 6.58 2.75
N ARG A 112 12.01 7.13 3.91
CA ARG A 112 12.98 7.82 4.79
C ARG A 112 13.40 7.00 6.01
N ILE A 113 12.51 6.33 6.74
CA ILE A 113 12.82 5.61 7.98
C ILE A 113 11.79 4.48 8.19
N LEU A 114 12.21 3.23 8.54
CA LEU A 114 11.49 2.08 9.16
C LEU A 114 11.54 0.70 8.48
N PRO A 115 11.50 -0.44 9.21
CA PRO A 115 11.52 -1.80 8.62
C PRO A 115 10.63 -1.99 7.40
N LEU A 116 11.19 -2.55 6.32
CA LEU A 116 10.45 -2.94 5.11
C LEU A 116 10.56 -4.45 4.93
N THR A 117 9.43 -5.11 4.77
CA THR A 117 9.36 -6.49 4.31
C THR A 117 8.72 -6.50 2.94
N LEU A 118 9.46 -7.02 1.96
CA LEU A 118 9.05 -6.99 0.57
C LEU A 118 9.23 -8.37 -0.06
N SER A 119 8.15 -8.90 -0.60
CA SER A 119 8.11 -10.18 -1.30
C SER A 119 7.68 -9.94 -2.74
N LEU A 120 8.61 -10.06 -3.69
CA LEU A 120 8.34 -9.84 -5.10
C LEU A 120 8.64 -11.09 -5.93
N ALA A 121 7.68 -11.56 -6.70
CA ALA A 121 7.91 -12.69 -7.61
C ALA A 121 8.53 -12.21 -8.94
N VAL A 122 7.81 -11.44 -9.75
CA VAL A 122 8.24 -10.85 -11.02
C VAL A 122 8.15 -9.34 -10.92
N SER A 123 9.28 -8.63 -10.82
CA SER A 123 9.21 -7.20 -10.53
C SER A 123 10.34 -6.32 -11.04
N THR A 124 9.99 -5.05 -11.23
CA THR A 124 10.93 -3.93 -11.40
C THR A 124 10.65 -2.93 -10.28
N SER A 125 11.64 -2.65 -9.44
CA SER A 125 11.45 -1.80 -8.26
C SER A 125 12.54 -0.73 -8.12
N TRP A 126 12.13 0.50 -7.83
CA TRP A 126 13.02 1.58 -7.46
C TRP A 126 12.75 2.02 -6.02
N LEU A 127 13.77 1.88 -5.18
CA LEU A 127 13.68 1.79 -3.73
C LEU A 127 14.72 2.72 -3.07
N PRO A 128 14.65 4.05 -3.27
CA PRO A 128 15.60 4.97 -2.65
C PRO A 128 15.26 5.10 -1.16
N HIS A 129 16.24 4.84 -0.30
CA HIS A 129 16.01 4.74 1.15
C HIS A 129 17.02 5.59 1.92
N ARG A 130 16.82 5.79 3.24
CA ARG A 130 17.77 6.58 4.05
C ARG A 130 18.25 5.86 5.32
N ILE A 131 17.39 5.12 6.04
CA ILE A 131 17.73 4.44 7.31
C ILE A 131 16.78 3.24 7.55
N LEU A 132 17.22 1.98 7.42
CA LEU A 132 16.30 0.82 7.52
C LEU A 132 16.94 -0.55 7.80
N PRO A 133 16.28 -1.46 8.55
CA PRO A 133 16.38 -2.89 8.28
C PRO A 133 15.45 -3.28 7.12
N LEU A 134 15.98 -3.95 6.08
CA LEU A 134 15.23 -4.39 4.91
C LEU A 134 15.25 -5.92 4.81
N THR A 135 14.07 -6.55 4.80
CA THR A 135 13.90 -7.95 4.43
C THR A 135 13.27 -8.02 3.05
N LEU A 136 13.98 -8.64 2.12
CA LEU A 136 13.54 -8.71 0.73
C LEU A 136 13.64 -10.16 0.23
N SER A 137 12.53 -10.66 -0.28
CA SER A 137 12.39 -11.97 -0.90
C SER A 137 12.05 -11.77 -2.36
N LEU A 138 12.93 -12.21 -3.25
CA LEU A 138 12.81 -12.02 -4.70
C LEU A 138 12.87 -13.38 -5.40
N ALA A 139 12.13 -13.54 -6.49
CA ALA A 139 12.35 -14.62 -7.44
C ALA A 139 13.00 -14.09 -8.72
N VAL A 140 12.23 -13.45 -9.60
CA VAL A 140 12.69 -12.83 -10.85
C VAL A 140 12.52 -11.32 -10.75
N SER A 141 13.57 -10.59 -10.37
CA SER A 141 13.41 -9.15 -10.17
C SER A 141 14.63 -8.31 -10.53
N THR A 142 14.35 -7.05 -10.84
CA THR A 142 15.34 -5.99 -10.94
C THR A 142 15.00 -4.93 -9.89
N SER A 143 15.95 -4.66 -9.00
CA SER A 143 15.76 -3.71 -7.90
C SER A 143 16.91 -2.71 -7.85
N TRP A 144 16.58 -1.43 -7.78
CA TRP A 144 17.52 -0.32 -7.64
C TRP A 144 17.36 0.32 -6.26
N LEU A 145 18.39 0.22 -5.42
CA LEU A 145 18.34 0.67 -4.03
C LEU A 145 19.46 1.67 -3.69
N PRO A 146 19.34 2.95 -4.07
CA PRO A 146 20.32 3.96 -3.70
C PRO A 146 20.18 4.40 -2.22
N HIS A 147 21.34 4.55 -1.55
CA HIS A 147 21.57 4.91 -0.12
C HIS A 147 21.23 3.82 0.92
N MET A 148 22.23 3.43 1.72
CA MET A 148 22.15 2.36 2.72
C MET A 148 22.87 2.75 4.02
N THR A 149 22.13 2.80 5.13
CA THR A 149 22.70 2.56 6.48
C THR A 149 21.69 1.71 7.27
N LEU A 150 22.17 0.55 7.80
CA LEU A 150 21.47 -0.52 8.58
C LEU A 150 21.10 -1.80 7.74
N PRO A 151 20.80 -2.96 8.39
CA PRO A 151 21.06 -4.30 7.82
C PRO A 151 20.06 -4.75 6.76
N LEU A 152 20.54 -5.50 5.77
CA LEU A 152 19.76 -6.06 4.66
C LEU A 152 19.77 -7.59 4.72
N THR A 153 18.58 -8.19 4.71
CA THR A 153 18.38 -9.63 4.53
C THR A 153 17.75 -9.86 3.16
N LEU A 154 18.49 -10.53 2.29
CA LEU A 154 18.04 -10.89 0.95
C LEU A 154 17.88 -12.40 0.86
N SER A 155 16.67 -12.84 0.49
CA SER A 155 16.37 -14.22 0.15
C SER A 155 16.00 -14.28 -1.33
N LEU A 156 16.73 -15.09 -2.09
CA LEU A 156 16.45 -15.34 -3.51
C LEU A 156 15.88 -16.75 -3.63
N ALA A 157 14.69 -16.86 -4.22
CA ALA A 157 14.04 -18.14 -4.55
C ALA A 157 14.31 -18.54 -6.01
#